data_AF-A0A8P4KJB0-F1
#
_entry.id   AF-A0A8P4KJB0-F1
#
_cell.length_a   1.000
_cell.length_b   1.000
_cell.length_c   1.000
_cell.angle_alpha   90.00
_cell.angle_beta   90.00
_cell.angle_gamma   90.00
#
_symmetry.space_group_name_H-M   'P 1'
#
loop_
_entity.id
_entity.type
_entity.pdbx_description
1 polymer ?
#
loop_
_entity_poly.entity_id
_entity_poly.type
_entity_poly.pdbx_seq_one_letter_code
_entity_poly.pdbx_strand_id
1 'polypeptide(L)'
;MDQTKQEKEYGYELFPERKTGKYRKGTIGESLFTFNHKCQVMLQFAMETSPYAKLLLSAMKSSGCQVFKDRHFSCEDCDGTVSGGFDAASSQIVLCQNNIHQQSHMTRVVTHELIHAFDHCRAHVDWFNNYKHLACSEIRAANLSGDCAFNNEAARFNFGLKQHHQECVRGRALRSILAVRNVSRKEAEKIVDEVFDTCFNDHAPFGRIPHTKKDAGFAYRDHQNRDRYYANL
;
A
#
# COMPACT_ATOMS: atom_id res chain seq x y z
N MET A 1 -14.62 23.04 14.38
CA MET A 1 -14.33 22.58 13.00
C MET A 1 -15.18 21.36 12.75
N ASP A 2 -15.91 21.34 11.65
CA ASP A 2 -16.92 20.32 11.33
C ASP A 2 -16.25 19.00 10.91
N GLN A 3 -16.48 17.92 11.68
CA GLN A 3 -15.87 16.60 11.47
C GLN A 3 -16.15 16.05 10.06
N THR A 4 -17.33 16.36 9.51
CA THR A 4 -17.74 15.92 8.17
C THR A 4 -16.91 16.55 7.04
N LYS A 5 -16.27 17.70 7.28
CA LYS A 5 -15.41 18.38 6.30
C LYS A 5 -14.00 17.76 6.28
N GLN A 6 -13.48 17.36 7.45
CA GLN A 6 -12.21 16.64 7.58
C GLN A 6 -12.27 15.24 6.98
N GLU A 7 -13.37 14.50 7.18
CA GLU A 7 -13.53 13.15 6.60
C GLU A 7 -13.47 13.14 5.06
N LYS A 8 -14.01 14.19 4.42
CA LYS A 8 -13.96 14.39 2.96
C LYS A 8 -12.56 14.68 2.45
N GLU A 9 -11.79 15.43 3.21
CA GLU A 9 -10.44 15.86 2.85
C GLU A 9 -9.40 14.74 2.98
N TYR A 10 -9.77 13.62 3.60
CA TYR A 10 -8.91 12.47 3.90
C TYR A 10 -9.29 11.19 3.14
N GLY A 11 -10.24 11.27 2.20
CA GLY A 11 -10.64 10.14 1.36
C GLY A 11 -11.42 9.04 2.09
N TYR A 12 -11.85 9.24 3.34
CA TYR A 12 -12.63 8.24 4.09
C TYR A 12 -14.00 7.94 3.47
N GLU A 13 -14.47 8.74 2.51
CA GLU A 13 -15.67 8.43 1.73
C GLU A 13 -15.52 7.18 0.86
N LEU A 14 -14.28 6.82 0.51
CA LEU A 14 -13.95 5.63 -0.27
C LEU A 14 -14.12 4.33 0.54
N PHE A 15 -14.23 4.44 1.87
CA PHE A 15 -14.33 3.34 2.82
C PHE A 15 -15.61 3.49 3.69
N PRO A 16 -16.81 3.29 3.09
CA PRO A 16 -18.08 3.61 3.73
C PRO A 16 -18.36 2.80 5.01
N GLU A 17 -17.83 1.58 5.13
CA GLU A 17 -17.98 0.74 6.33
C GLU A 17 -17.39 1.38 7.59
N ARG A 18 -16.42 2.28 7.44
CA ARG A 18 -15.76 2.98 8.56
C ARG A 18 -16.57 4.12 9.15
N LYS A 19 -17.47 4.73 8.37
CA LYS A 19 -18.36 5.80 8.84
C LYS A 19 -19.50 5.26 9.71
N THR A 20 -19.87 4.00 9.52
CA THR A 20 -20.91 3.36 10.34
C THR A 20 -20.29 2.81 11.62
N GLY A 21 -20.24 3.62 12.68
CA GLY A 21 -19.90 3.21 14.05
C GLY A 21 -20.87 2.20 14.69
N LYS A 22 -21.57 1.39 13.88
CA LYS A 22 -22.40 0.28 14.31
C LYS A 22 -22.10 -0.89 13.39
N TYR A 23 -21.51 -1.92 13.97
CA TYR A 23 -21.53 -3.28 13.45
C TYR A 23 -23.00 -3.67 13.23
N ARG A 24 -23.56 -3.36 12.06
CA ARG A 24 -24.86 -3.82 11.66
C ARG A 24 -24.67 -5.24 11.16
N LYS A 25 -24.96 -6.22 12.04
CA LYS A 25 -25.36 -7.56 11.62
C LYS A 25 -26.69 -7.42 10.86
N GLY A 26 -26.59 -6.97 9.61
CA GLY A 26 -27.69 -6.90 8.66
C GLY A 26 -27.83 -8.26 7.98
N THR A 27 -29.06 -8.72 7.87
CA THR A 27 -29.48 -9.99 7.29
C THR A 27 -29.21 -10.07 5.78
N ILE A 28 -27.98 -10.43 5.36
CA ILE A 28 -27.65 -10.98 4.02
C ILE A 28 -26.49 -11.98 4.21
N GLY A 29 -26.82 -13.20 4.61
CA GLY A 29 -25.92 -14.12 5.33
C GLY A 29 -25.08 -15.11 4.52
N GLU A 30 -25.03 -15.05 3.19
CA GLU A 30 -24.28 -16.06 2.40
C GLU A 30 -23.21 -15.46 1.47
N SER A 31 -23.50 -14.34 0.81
CA SER A 31 -22.54 -13.70 -0.10
C SER A 31 -21.45 -12.91 0.64
N LEU A 32 -21.81 -12.18 1.70
CA LEU A 32 -20.84 -11.41 2.48
C LEU A 32 -19.82 -12.31 3.19
N PHE A 33 -20.27 -13.47 3.70
CA PHE A 33 -19.39 -14.45 4.35
C PHE A 33 -18.44 -15.11 3.35
N THR A 34 -18.88 -15.39 2.13
CA THR A 34 -18.02 -16.02 1.09
C THR A 34 -16.98 -15.05 0.53
N PHE A 35 -17.34 -13.78 0.27
CA PHE A 35 -16.38 -12.77 -0.17
C PHE A 35 -15.38 -12.40 0.92
N ASN A 36 -15.84 -12.22 2.16
CA ASN A 36 -14.95 -11.95 3.28
C ASN A 36 -14.01 -13.14 3.53
N HIS A 37 -14.53 -14.38 3.50
CA HIS A 37 -13.71 -15.58 3.60
C HIS A 37 -12.68 -15.67 2.47
N LYS A 38 -13.07 -15.39 1.22
CA LYS A 38 -12.15 -15.36 0.08
C LYS A 38 -11.05 -14.31 0.29
N CYS A 39 -11.40 -13.09 0.69
CA CYS A 39 -10.43 -12.03 0.97
C CYS A 39 -9.45 -12.45 2.06
N GLN A 40 -9.93 -13.02 3.16
CA GLN A 40 -9.09 -13.52 4.26
C GLN A 40 -8.14 -14.64 3.83
N VAL A 41 -8.60 -15.57 3.01
CA VAL A 41 -7.76 -16.65 2.44
C VAL A 41 -6.68 -16.08 1.53
N MET A 42 -7.05 -15.14 0.65
CA MET A 42 -6.09 -14.50 -0.27
C MET A 42 -5.07 -13.64 0.48
N LEU A 43 -5.49 -12.95 1.54
CA LEU A 43 -4.61 -12.20 2.43
C LEU A 43 -3.62 -13.13 3.13
N GLN A 44 -4.10 -14.24 3.72
CA GLN A 44 -3.23 -15.24 4.35
C GLN A 44 -2.17 -15.72 3.36
N PHE A 45 -2.58 -16.10 2.15
CA PHE A 45 -1.66 -16.55 1.12
C PHE A 45 -0.67 -15.46 0.70
N ALA A 46 -1.10 -14.20 0.60
CA ALA A 46 -0.21 -13.08 0.29
C ALA A 46 0.87 -12.91 1.37
N MET A 47 0.49 -12.91 2.65
CA MET A 47 1.40 -12.77 3.79
C MET A 47 2.39 -13.95 3.89
N GLU A 48 1.91 -15.17 3.65
CA GLU A 48 2.69 -16.40 3.83
C GLU A 48 3.57 -16.79 2.64
N THR A 49 3.28 -16.28 1.44
CA THR A 49 3.98 -16.75 0.22
C THR A 49 4.63 -15.64 -0.59
N SER A 50 4.24 -14.37 -0.38
CA SER A 50 4.87 -13.25 -1.06
C SER A 50 6.18 -12.89 -0.38
N PRO A 51 7.33 -12.96 -1.07
CA PRO A 51 8.59 -12.48 -0.52
C PRO A 51 8.55 -10.96 -0.24
N TYR A 52 7.71 -10.21 -0.95
CA TYR A 52 7.50 -8.78 -0.67
C TYR A 52 6.87 -8.58 0.71
N ALA A 53 5.72 -9.22 0.95
CA ALA A 53 5.01 -9.10 2.22
C ALA A 53 5.86 -9.64 3.37
N LYS A 54 6.53 -10.79 3.21
CA LYS A 54 7.44 -11.34 4.23
C LYS A 54 8.55 -10.38 4.62
N LEU A 55 9.16 -9.71 3.64
CA LEU A 55 10.21 -8.73 3.89
C LEU A 55 9.66 -7.55 4.70
N LEU A 56 8.54 -6.96 4.27
CA LEU A 56 7.92 -5.84 4.97
C LEU A 56 7.49 -6.21 6.40
N LEU A 57 6.82 -7.35 6.57
CA LEU A 57 6.40 -7.85 7.89
C LEU A 57 7.61 -8.11 8.81
N SER A 58 8.70 -8.66 8.28
CA SER A 58 9.95 -8.85 9.02
C SER A 58 10.57 -7.51 9.42
N ALA A 59 10.69 -6.57 8.48
CA ALA A 59 11.28 -5.27 8.73
C ALA A 59 10.46 -4.48 9.76
N MET A 60 9.13 -4.50 9.66
CA MET A 60 8.23 -3.87 10.62
C MET A 60 8.36 -4.49 12.01
N LYS A 61 8.49 -5.82 12.11
CA LYS A 61 8.76 -6.50 13.38
C LYS A 61 10.08 -6.05 13.99
N SER A 62 11.16 -5.99 13.22
CA SER A 62 12.48 -5.54 13.69
C SER A 62 12.51 -4.06 14.07
N SER A 63 11.66 -3.23 13.47
CA SER A 63 11.50 -1.80 13.81
C SER A 63 10.53 -1.54 14.98
N GLY A 64 10.01 -2.58 15.64
CA GLY A 64 9.09 -2.43 16.78
C GLY A 64 7.62 -2.19 16.43
N CYS A 65 7.25 -2.29 15.15
CA CYS A 65 5.88 -2.11 14.66
C CYS A 65 5.30 -3.42 14.16
N GLN A 66 5.24 -4.43 15.03
CA GLN A 66 4.78 -5.77 14.65
C GLN A 66 3.34 -5.74 14.10
N VAL A 67 3.17 -6.24 12.88
CA VAL A 67 1.87 -6.34 12.22
C VAL A 67 1.24 -7.69 12.52
N PHE A 68 -0.02 -7.66 12.96
CA PHE A 68 -0.85 -8.83 13.21
C PHE A 68 -2.03 -8.84 12.24
N LYS A 69 -2.25 -9.96 11.55
CA LYS A 69 -3.31 -10.12 10.54
C LYS A 69 -4.67 -9.66 11.06
N ASP A 70 -5.10 -10.22 12.19
CA ASP A 70 -6.45 -10.03 12.73
C ASP A 70 -6.69 -8.65 13.36
N ARG A 71 -5.62 -7.86 13.58
CA ARG A 71 -5.73 -6.48 14.10
C ARG A 71 -5.54 -5.43 13.03
N HIS A 72 -4.58 -5.64 12.14
CA HIS A 72 -4.09 -4.62 11.23
C HIS A 72 -4.66 -4.75 9.83
N PHE A 73 -5.39 -5.82 9.51
CA PHE A 73 -6.05 -5.96 8.21
C PHE A 73 -7.55 -6.08 8.37
N SER A 74 -8.28 -5.44 7.46
CA SER A 74 -9.74 -5.48 7.37
C SER A 74 -10.13 -5.73 5.92
N CYS A 75 -11.04 -6.66 5.69
CA CYS A 75 -11.67 -6.89 4.38
C CYS A 75 -13.03 -6.20 4.39
N GLU A 76 -13.20 -5.17 3.57
CA GLU A 76 -14.37 -4.29 3.56
C GLU A 76 -14.87 -4.12 2.11
N ASP A 77 -16.14 -3.78 1.93
CA ASP A 77 -16.65 -3.29 0.65
C ASP A 77 -16.36 -1.78 0.52
N CYS A 78 -15.65 -1.42 -0.55
CA CYS A 78 -15.22 -0.04 -0.82
C CYS A 78 -15.89 0.54 -2.06
N ASP A 79 -15.65 1.83 -2.32
CA ASP A 79 -15.92 2.41 -3.63
C ASP A 79 -15.17 1.66 -4.75
N GLY A 80 -15.77 1.56 -5.94
CA GLY A 80 -15.24 0.81 -7.08
C GLY A 80 -13.91 1.32 -7.65
N THR A 81 -13.42 2.47 -7.20
CA THR A 81 -12.18 3.09 -7.69
C THR A 81 -10.92 2.72 -6.90
N VAL A 82 -11.04 2.13 -5.71
CA VAL A 82 -9.91 1.80 -4.83
C VAL A 82 -9.82 0.31 -4.52
N SER A 83 -8.61 -0.23 -4.47
CA SER A 83 -8.40 -1.64 -4.10
C SER A 83 -8.01 -1.84 -2.64
N GLY A 84 -7.57 -0.78 -1.95
CA GLY A 84 -7.17 -0.83 -0.55
C GLY A 84 -6.78 0.55 -0.05
N GLY A 85 -6.37 0.63 1.21
CA GLY A 85 -5.83 1.85 1.81
C GLY A 85 -5.27 1.61 3.21
N PHE A 86 -4.29 2.43 3.58
CA PHE A 86 -3.73 2.47 4.94
C PHE A 86 -4.34 3.64 5.73
N ASP A 87 -5.00 3.30 6.83
CA ASP A 87 -5.50 4.29 7.78
C ASP A 87 -4.55 4.45 8.96
N ALA A 88 -3.85 5.57 8.97
CA ALA A 88 -2.90 5.93 10.01
C ALA A 88 -3.56 6.09 11.39
N ALA A 89 -4.83 6.54 11.47
CA ALA A 89 -5.49 6.80 12.74
C ALA A 89 -5.75 5.51 13.54
N SER A 90 -6.15 4.43 12.85
CA SER A 90 -6.36 3.12 13.47
C SER A 90 -5.20 2.14 13.29
N SER A 91 -4.18 2.53 12.52
CA SER A 91 -3.09 1.66 12.05
C SER A 91 -3.63 0.38 11.38
N GLN A 92 -4.60 0.53 10.49
CA GLN A 92 -5.21 -0.58 9.75
C GLN A 92 -5.04 -0.44 8.25
N ILE A 93 -4.86 -1.58 7.59
CA ILE A 93 -4.90 -1.76 6.15
C ILE A 93 -6.28 -2.27 5.79
N VAL A 94 -6.99 -1.54 4.94
CA VAL A 94 -8.24 -1.96 4.32
C VAL A 94 -7.95 -2.64 3.00
N LEU A 95 -8.60 -3.77 2.76
CA LEU A 95 -8.58 -4.51 1.51
C LEU A 95 -10.00 -4.52 0.95
N CYS A 96 -10.17 -3.91 -0.21
CA CYS A 96 -11.47 -3.76 -0.84
C CYS A 96 -11.88 -5.07 -1.53
N GLN A 97 -12.58 -5.93 -0.80
CA GLN A 97 -12.87 -7.30 -1.22
C GLN A 97 -13.70 -7.37 -2.52
N ASN A 98 -14.54 -6.36 -2.74
CA ASN A 98 -15.35 -6.19 -3.93
C ASN A 98 -14.54 -5.82 -5.19
N ASN A 99 -13.31 -5.31 -5.03
CA ASN A 99 -12.44 -4.88 -6.14
C ASN A 99 -11.22 -5.80 -6.35
N ILE A 100 -10.96 -6.72 -5.40
CA ILE A 100 -9.84 -7.67 -5.48
C ILE A 100 -10.34 -9.08 -5.83
N HIS A 101 -10.18 -9.48 -7.10
CA HIS A 101 -10.66 -10.78 -7.56
C HIS A 101 -9.57 -11.86 -7.73
N GLN A 102 -8.30 -11.47 -7.83
CA GLN A 102 -7.17 -12.35 -8.16
C GLN A 102 -6.05 -12.28 -7.12
N GLN A 103 -5.36 -13.39 -6.86
CA GLN A 103 -4.30 -13.47 -5.84
C GLN A 103 -3.12 -12.53 -6.15
N SER A 104 -2.80 -12.35 -7.44
CA SER A 104 -1.77 -11.41 -7.89
C SER A 104 -2.15 -9.96 -7.60
N HIS A 105 -3.44 -9.61 -7.68
CA HIS A 105 -3.93 -8.28 -7.31
C HIS A 105 -3.87 -8.09 -5.79
N MET A 106 -4.36 -9.06 -5.01
CA MET A 106 -4.27 -9.04 -3.54
C MET A 106 -2.83 -8.85 -3.06
N THR A 107 -1.89 -9.60 -3.63
CA THR A 107 -0.48 -9.53 -3.24
C THR A 107 0.10 -8.13 -3.48
N ARG A 108 -0.26 -7.48 -4.58
CA ARG A 108 0.20 -6.11 -4.88
C ARG A 108 -0.42 -5.10 -3.92
N VAL A 109 -1.72 -5.16 -3.67
CA VAL A 109 -2.41 -4.27 -2.73
C VAL A 109 -1.83 -4.43 -1.32
N VAL A 110 -1.76 -5.65 -0.81
CA VAL A 110 -1.16 -5.92 0.52
C VAL A 110 0.26 -5.38 0.61
N THR A 111 1.07 -5.52 -0.44
CA THR A 111 2.43 -4.98 -0.44
C THR A 111 2.44 -3.45 -0.46
N HIS A 112 1.58 -2.83 -1.28
CA HIS A 112 1.42 -1.38 -1.37
C HIS A 112 1.05 -0.80 -0.01
N GLU A 113 0.00 -1.32 0.62
CA GLU A 113 -0.47 -0.84 1.92
C GLU A 113 0.51 -1.13 3.07
N LEU A 114 1.25 -2.25 3.00
CA LEU A 114 2.33 -2.52 3.95
C LEU A 114 3.49 -1.55 3.82
N ILE A 115 3.76 -0.99 2.63
CA ILE A 115 4.76 0.07 2.46
C ILE A 115 4.28 1.32 3.19
N HIS A 116 3.02 1.73 3.03
CA HIS A 116 2.46 2.84 3.81
C HIS A 116 2.55 2.59 5.32
N ALA A 117 2.21 1.40 5.79
CA ALA A 117 2.32 1.05 7.21
C ALA A 117 3.78 1.08 7.70
N PHE A 118 4.73 0.59 6.91
CA PHE A 118 6.16 0.65 7.21
C PHE A 118 6.67 2.09 7.25
N ASP A 119 6.19 2.94 6.36
CA ASP A 119 6.55 4.35 6.27
C ASP A 119 6.03 5.13 7.47
N HIS A 120 4.78 4.88 7.85
CA HIS A 120 4.18 5.43 9.06
C HIS A 120 5.02 5.06 10.29
N CYS A 121 5.43 3.80 10.40
CA CYS A 121 6.25 3.30 11.49
C CYS A 121 7.64 3.94 11.55
N ARG A 122 8.38 3.94 10.44
CA ARG A 122 9.82 4.30 10.46
C ARG A 122 10.10 5.79 10.28
N ALA A 123 9.21 6.50 9.59
CA ALA A 123 9.45 7.87 9.14
C ALA A 123 8.45 8.87 9.74
N HIS A 124 7.54 8.41 10.60
CA HIS A 124 6.52 9.25 11.25
C HIS A 124 5.80 10.15 10.24
N VAL A 125 5.35 9.54 9.14
CA VAL A 125 4.66 10.22 8.02
C VAL A 125 3.48 11.03 8.56
N ASP A 126 3.46 12.32 8.25
CA ASP A 126 2.32 13.20 8.50
C ASP A 126 1.39 13.09 7.31
N TRP A 127 0.46 12.16 7.43
CA TRP A 127 -0.50 11.82 6.38
C TRP A 127 -1.44 12.97 6.06
N PHE A 128 -1.72 13.86 7.02
CA PHE A 128 -2.86 14.78 6.96
C PHE A 128 -2.47 16.20 6.61
N ASN A 129 -1.37 16.71 7.18
CA ASN A 129 -1.00 18.12 7.03
C ASN A 129 0.21 18.33 6.11
N ASN A 130 0.89 17.25 5.71
CA ASN A 130 2.08 17.33 4.88
C ASN A 130 1.94 16.51 3.59
N TYR A 131 1.51 17.19 2.51
CA TYR A 131 1.29 16.53 1.21
C TYR A 131 2.58 15.98 0.59
N LYS A 132 3.75 16.52 0.98
CA LYS A 132 5.05 15.95 0.56
C LYS A 132 5.30 14.59 1.18
N HIS A 133 4.92 14.41 2.45
CA HIS A 133 5.05 13.11 3.13
C HIS A 133 4.10 12.08 2.51
N LEU A 134 2.84 12.46 2.25
CA LEU A 134 1.89 11.63 1.52
C LEU A 134 2.43 11.23 0.14
N ALA A 135 2.84 12.21 -0.67
CA ALA A 135 3.39 11.97 -2.00
C ALA A 135 4.62 11.06 -1.96
N CYS A 136 5.50 11.25 -0.97
CA CYS A 136 6.68 10.41 -0.80
C CYS A 136 6.32 8.94 -0.55
N SER A 137 5.33 8.69 0.32
CA SER A 137 4.90 7.32 0.61
C SER A 137 4.19 6.68 -0.59
N GLU A 138 3.39 7.43 -1.34
CA GLU A 138 2.77 6.98 -2.60
C GLU A 138 3.79 6.61 -3.68
N ILE A 139 4.84 7.42 -3.83
CA ILE A 139 5.95 7.14 -4.76
C ILE A 139 6.63 5.83 -4.37
N ARG A 140 6.93 5.63 -3.09
CA ARG A 140 7.58 4.41 -2.60
C ARG A 140 6.68 3.19 -2.72
N ALA A 141 5.40 3.33 -2.41
CA ALA A 141 4.42 2.26 -2.57
C ALA A 141 4.32 1.82 -4.04
N ALA A 142 4.16 2.76 -4.98
CA ALA A 142 4.11 2.45 -6.41
C ALA A 142 5.44 1.87 -6.97
N ASN A 143 6.58 2.33 -6.45
CA ASN A 143 7.92 1.90 -6.87
C ASN A 143 8.23 0.46 -6.38
N LEU A 144 7.90 0.14 -5.13
CA LEU A 144 8.38 -1.07 -4.46
C LEU A 144 7.33 -2.21 -4.40
N SER A 145 6.04 -1.93 -4.62
CA SER A 145 4.97 -2.94 -4.53
C SER A 145 4.91 -3.92 -5.72
N GLY A 146 5.62 -3.60 -6.81
CA GLY A 146 5.45 -4.27 -8.10
C GLY A 146 4.28 -3.73 -8.92
N ASP A 147 3.64 -2.65 -8.49
CA ASP A 147 2.56 -1.98 -9.24
C ASP A 147 3.00 -1.51 -10.63
N CYS A 148 4.25 -1.07 -10.75
CA CYS A 148 4.86 -0.61 -11.99
C CYS A 148 5.82 -1.64 -12.60
N ALA A 149 5.66 -2.93 -12.27
CA ALA A 149 6.46 -4.00 -12.88
C ALA A 149 6.09 -4.21 -14.36
N PHE A 150 7.09 -4.49 -15.20
CA PHE A 150 6.97 -4.55 -16.66
C PHE A 150 5.83 -5.44 -17.17
N ASN A 151 5.58 -6.61 -16.56
CA ASN A 151 4.50 -7.51 -16.98
C ASN A 151 3.10 -6.88 -16.82
N ASN A 152 2.93 -5.97 -15.86
CA ASN A 152 1.67 -5.25 -15.62
C ASN A 152 1.48 -4.09 -16.61
N GLU A 153 2.57 -3.55 -17.14
CA GLU A 153 2.57 -2.45 -18.10
C GLU A 153 2.59 -2.93 -19.57
N ALA A 154 3.15 -4.11 -19.85
CA ALA A 154 3.03 -4.77 -21.15
C ALA A 154 1.56 -5.11 -21.46
N ALA A 155 0.77 -5.46 -20.44
CA ALA A 155 -0.69 -5.59 -20.55
C ALA A 155 -1.42 -4.26 -20.84
N ARG A 156 -0.71 -3.12 -20.77
CA ARG A 156 -1.21 -1.76 -21.04
C ARG A 156 -0.63 -1.15 -22.33
N PHE A 157 0.01 -1.95 -23.19
CA PHE A 157 0.51 -1.57 -24.53
C PHE A 157 1.55 -0.42 -24.57
N ASN A 158 2.26 -0.15 -23.47
CA ASN A 158 3.31 0.88 -23.43
C ASN A 158 4.69 0.29 -23.74
N PHE A 159 5.16 0.41 -24.99
CA PHE A 159 6.43 -0.14 -25.48
C PHE A 159 7.63 0.86 -25.47
N GLY A 160 7.54 1.95 -24.69
CA GLY A 160 8.58 2.99 -24.63
C GLY A 160 9.85 2.55 -23.88
N LEU A 161 10.99 2.49 -24.58
CA LEU A 161 12.32 2.27 -24.02
C LEU A 161 12.80 3.48 -23.20
N LYS A 162 13.34 3.21 -21.99
CA LYS A 162 13.90 4.14 -20.98
C LYS A 162 12.83 5.01 -20.28
N GLN A 163 12.82 5.00 -18.95
CA GLN A 163 11.97 5.79 -18.03
C GLN A 163 10.52 5.35 -17.77
N HIS A 164 10.01 4.32 -18.43
CA HIS A 164 8.62 3.88 -18.26
C HIS A 164 8.22 3.57 -16.79
N HIS A 165 9.12 2.98 -16.00
CA HIS A 165 8.85 2.70 -14.58
C HIS A 165 8.66 4.00 -13.78
N GLN A 166 9.49 5.02 -14.02
CA GLN A 166 9.42 6.31 -13.33
C GLN A 166 8.16 7.08 -13.70
N GLU A 167 7.73 7.00 -14.96
CA GLU A 167 6.45 7.56 -15.42
C GLU A 167 5.26 6.87 -14.75
N CYS A 168 5.28 5.54 -14.67
CA CYS A 168 4.24 4.79 -13.96
C CYS A 168 4.20 5.19 -12.48
N VAL A 169 5.35 5.30 -11.80
CA VAL A 169 5.41 5.70 -10.39
C VAL A 169 4.87 7.13 -10.19
N ARG A 170 5.26 8.08 -11.04
CA ARG A 170 4.70 9.45 -11.01
C ARG A 170 3.19 9.44 -11.20
N GLY A 171 2.71 8.75 -12.23
CA GLY A 171 1.30 8.70 -12.57
C GLY A 171 0.45 8.04 -11.49
N ARG A 172 0.97 7.01 -10.81
CA ARG A 172 0.33 6.36 -9.66
C ARG A 172 0.24 7.32 -8.48
N ALA A 173 1.36 7.91 -8.07
CA ALA A 173 1.40 8.83 -6.93
C ALA A 173 0.48 10.05 -7.14
N LEU A 174 0.47 10.62 -8.35
CA LEU A 174 -0.44 11.70 -8.72
C LEU A 174 -1.90 11.29 -8.57
N ARG A 175 -2.29 10.11 -9.07
CA ARG A 175 -3.67 9.62 -8.96
C ARG A 175 -4.09 9.39 -7.51
N SER A 176 -3.23 8.81 -6.68
CA SER A 176 -3.52 8.58 -5.26
C SER A 176 -3.77 9.89 -4.52
N ILE A 177 -2.90 10.89 -4.73
CA ILE A 177 -3.07 12.23 -4.11
C ILE A 177 -4.39 12.86 -4.54
N LEU A 178 -4.70 12.84 -5.84
CA LEU A 178 -5.94 13.43 -6.37
C LEU A 178 -7.20 12.69 -5.91
N ALA A 179 -7.10 11.40 -5.57
CA ALA A 179 -8.22 10.62 -5.06
C ALA A 179 -8.56 10.98 -3.61
N VAL A 180 -7.55 11.32 -2.79
CA VAL A 180 -7.73 11.54 -1.36
C VAL A 180 -7.67 13.01 -0.94
N ARG A 181 -7.15 13.91 -1.79
CA ARG A 181 -6.97 15.33 -1.49
C ARG A 181 -7.72 16.23 -2.46
N ASN A 182 -8.32 17.28 -1.92
CA ASN A 182 -8.91 18.36 -2.71
C ASN A 182 -7.85 19.38 -3.15
N VAL A 183 -6.92 18.94 -3.99
CA VAL A 183 -5.85 19.78 -4.58
C VAL A 183 -6.00 19.81 -6.10
N SER A 184 -5.52 20.88 -6.72
CA SER A 184 -5.50 20.94 -8.19
C SER A 184 -4.49 19.93 -8.75
N ARG A 185 -4.74 19.41 -9.96
CA ARG A 185 -3.80 18.53 -10.65
C ARG A 185 -2.38 19.13 -10.75
N LYS A 186 -2.28 20.40 -11.09
CA LYS A 186 -1.01 21.12 -11.21
C LYS A 186 -0.25 21.20 -9.88
N GLU A 187 -0.98 21.39 -8.79
CA GLU A 187 -0.39 21.41 -7.45
C GLU A 187 0.08 20.02 -7.02
N ALA A 188 -0.73 18.99 -7.26
CA ALA A 188 -0.34 17.60 -6.98
C ALA A 188 0.90 17.17 -7.81
N GLU A 189 0.95 17.52 -9.10
CA GLU A 189 2.12 17.29 -9.96
C GLU A 189 3.37 17.96 -9.38
N LYS A 190 3.27 19.23 -8.99
CA LYS A 190 4.37 19.96 -8.36
C LYS A 190 4.85 19.29 -7.06
N ILE A 191 3.94 18.86 -6.20
CA ILE A 191 4.28 18.18 -4.94
C ILE A 191 5.00 16.85 -5.21
N VAL A 192 4.51 16.06 -6.17
CA VAL A 192 5.13 14.78 -6.57
C VAL A 192 6.54 15.03 -7.11
N ASP A 193 6.70 15.98 -8.03
CA ASP A 193 8.00 16.28 -8.64
C ASP A 193 9.01 16.81 -7.62
N GLU A 194 8.58 17.63 -6.65
CA GLU A 194 9.44 18.16 -5.58
C GLU A 194 10.08 17.08 -4.72
N VAL A 195 9.39 15.95 -4.49
CA VAL A 195 9.90 14.86 -3.63
C VAL A 195 10.37 13.64 -4.41
N PHE A 196 10.18 13.62 -5.73
CA PHE A 196 10.31 12.39 -6.53
C PHE A 196 11.66 11.74 -6.38
N ASP A 197 12.75 12.48 -6.63
CA ASP A 197 14.08 11.88 -6.65
C ASP A 197 14.49 11.34 -5.28
N THR A 198 14.14 12.03 -4.20
CA THR A 198 14.43 11.56 -2.84
C THR A 198 13.65 10.27 -2.54
N CYS A 199 12.35 10.25 -2.81
CA CYS A 199 11.48 9.15 -2.42
C CYS A 199 11.61 7.95 -3.35
N PHE A 200 11.85 8.17 -4.64
CA PHE A 200 12.10 7.11 -5.61
C PHE A 200 13.37 6.33 -5.31
N ASN A 201 14.42 7.00 -4.82
CA ASN A 201 15.69 6.37 -4.46
C ASN A 201 15.71 5.75 -3.05
N ASP A 202 14.63 5.90 -2.27
CA ASP A 202 14.50 5.26 -0.96
C ASP A 202 13.89 3.86 -1.10
N HIS A 203 14.77 2.88 -1.18
CA HIS A 203 14.42 1.48 -1.38
C HIS A 203 14.23 0.70 -0.08
N ALA A 204 14.14 1.35 1.09
CA ALA A 204 13.93 0.61 2.33
C ALA A 204 12.54 -0.09 2.34
N PRO A 205 12.43 -1.32 2.86
CA PRO A 205 13.49 -2.17 3.42
C PRO A 205 14.15 -3.12 2.40
N PHE A 206 13.76 -3.05 1.13
CA PHE A 206 14.21 -3.94 0.05
C PHE A 206 15.68 -3.73 -0.36
N GLY A 207 16.22 -2.52 -0.19
CA GLY A 207 17.57 -2.12 -0.60
C GLY A 207 17.76 -1.95 -2.12
N ARG A 208 16.77 -2.37 -2.91
CA ARG A 208 16.69 -2.24 -4.38
C ARG A 208 15.23 -2.26 -4.81
N ILE A 209 14.94 -1.83 -6.03
CA ILE A 209 13.61 -1.96 -6.63
C ILE A 209 13.39 -3.43 -7.04
N PRO A 210 12.42 -4.15 -6.45
CA PRO A 210 12.13 -5.53 -6.81
C PRO A 210 11.27 -5.62 -8.10
N HIS A 211 11.90 -5.90 -9.23
CA HIS A 211 11.19 -6.04 -10.52
C HIS A 211 10.43 -7.35 -10.69
N THR A 212 10.83 -8.40 -9.97
CA THR A 212 10.19 -9.73 -10.00
C THR A 212 10.05 -10.33 -8.60
N LYS A 213 9.19 -11.37 -8.49
CA LYS A 213 9.09 -12.19 -7.26
C LYS A 213 10.43 -12.80 -6.86
N LYS A 214 11.29 -13.13 -7.82
CA LYS A 214 12.64 -13.66 -7.56
C LYS A 214 13.53 -12.59 -6.92
N ASP A 215 13.47 -11.36 -7.41
CA ASP A 215 14.25 -10.22 -6.89
C ASP A 215 13.83 -9.85 -5.47
N ALA A 216 12.52 -9.79 -5.20
CA ALA A 216 12.01 -9.64 -3.85
C ALA A 216 12.45 -10.80 -2.94
N GLY A 217 12.51 -12.03 -3.47
CA GLY A 217 13.04 -13.18 -2.76
C GLY A 217 14.51 -13.04 -2.38
N PHE A 218 15.34 -12.49 -3.26
CA PHE A 218 16.73 -12.13 -2.93
C PHE A 218 16.77 -11.04 -1.86
N ALA A 219 16.00 -9.96 -2.01
CA ALA A 219 15.95 -8.87 -1.02
C ALA A 219 15.53 -9.37 0.37
N TYR A 220 14.58 -10.30 0.43
CA TYR A 220 14.13 -10.89 1.69
C TYR A 220 15.24 -11.71 2.37
N ARG A 221 15.96 -12.53 1.61
CA ARG A 221 17.11 -13.28 2.13
C ARG A 221 18.21 -12.36 2.63
N ASP A 222 18.51 -11.30 1.88
CA ASP A 222 19.51 -10.32 2.27
C ASP A 222 19.11 -9.61 3.57
N HIS A 223 17.84 -9.23 3.71
CA HIS A 223 17.30 -8.65 4.95
C HIS A 223 17.43 -9.60 6.14
N GLN A 224 17.03 -10.88 5.99
CA GLN A 224 17.14 -11.89 7.03
C GLN A 224 18.59 -12.18 7.47
N ASN A 225 19.55 -12.01 6.56
CA ASN A 225 20.96 -12.24 6.84
C ASN A 225 21.66 -11.04 7.49
N ARG A 226 21.04 -9.83 7.54
CA ARG A 226 21.67 -8.65 8.17
C ARG A 226 21.97 -8.88 9.65
N ASP A 227 21.04 -9.48 10.39
CA ASP A 227 21.20 -9.70 11.82
C ASP A 227 22.26 -10.77 12.13
N ARG A 228 22.51 -11.70 11.19
CA ARG A 228 23.55 -12.73 11.36
C ARG A 228 24.97 -12.16 11.32
N TYR A 229 25.18 -11.04 10.64
CA TYR A 229 26.50 -10.43 10.57
C TYR A 229 26.82 -9.65 11.85
N TYR A 230 25.81 -9.00 12.46
CA TYR A 230 25.98 -8.26 13.71
C TYR A 230 25.89 -9.12 14.98
N ALA A 231 25.33 -10.34 14.91
CA ALA A 231 25.34 -11.29 16.02
C ALA A 231 26.69 -12.01 16.23
N ASN A 232 27.65 -11.83 15.30
CA ASN A 232 28.99 -12.41 15.36
C ASN A 232 30.10 -11.34 15.60
N LEU A 233 29.70 -10.12 15.94
CA LEU A 233 30.57 -9.03 16.42
C LEU A 233 30.30 -8.82 17.92
#